data_AF-A0A524LFI7-F1
#
_entry.id   AF-A0A524LFI7-F1
#
_cell.length_a   1.000
_cell.length_b   1.000
_cell.length_c   1.000
_cell.angle_alpha   90.00
_cell.angle_beta   90.00
_cell.angle_gamma   90.00
#
_symmetry.space_group_name_H-M   'P 1'
#
loop_
_entity.id
_entity.type
_entity.pdbx_description
1 polymer ?
#
loop_
_entity_poly.entity_id
_entity_poly.type
_entity_poly.pdbx_seq_one_letter_code
_entity_poly.pdbx_strand_id
1 'polypeptide(L)' 'MSRQQMPWSFYSTLLSFALFFACINIYILTLWLDHPLASNLWLIGVVIGFILLVYSIRMVRIHQREMIAEKQANSEQI' A
#
# COMPACT_ATOMS: atom_id res chain seq x y z
N MET A 1 -20.04 -20.32 5.93
CA MET A 1 -19.51 -18.96 5.70
C MET A 1 -18.11 -19.07 5.17
N SER A 2 -17.89 -18.75 3.88
CA SER A 2 -16.56 -18.73 3.28
C SER A 2 -15.72 -17.66 3.98
N ARG A 3 -14.65 -18.06 4.67
CA ARG A 3 -13.62 -17.12 5.13
C ARG A 3 -12.87 -16.66 3.88
N GLN A 4 -13.42 -15.65 3.20
CA GLN A 4 -12.75 -15.00 2.09
C GLN A 4 -11.56 -14.24 2.68
N GLN A 5 -10.43 -14.93 2.78
CA GLN A 5 -9.17 -14.34 3.21
C GLN A 5 -8.84 -13.25 2.20
N MET A 6 -8.75 -12.01 2.67
CA MET A 6 -8.30 -10.93 1.80
C MET A 6 -6.87 -11.24 1.36
N PRO A 7 -6.55 -11.02 0.07
CA PRO A 7 -5.21 -11.29 -0.43
C PRO A 7 -4.19 -10.46 0.34
N TRP A 8 -3.02 -11.04 0.60
CA TRP A 8 -1.98 -10.40 1.42
C TRP A 8 -1.55 -9.02 0.88
N SER A 9 -1.65 -8.85 -0.45
CA SER A 9 -1.44 -7.58 -1.14
C SER A 9 -2.40 -6.47 -0.70
N PHE A 10 -3.61 -6.80 -0.25
CA PHE A 10 -4.56 -5.83 0.29
C PHE A 10 -4.04 -5.22 1.60
N TYR A 11 -3.57 -6.06 2.53
CA TYR A 11 -3.01 -5.58 3.80
C TYR A 11 -1.74 -4.76 3.61
N SER A 12 -0.84 -5.16 2.69
CA SER A 12 0.36 -4.37 2.39
C SER A 12 0.00 -3.02 1.78
N THR A 13 -1.01 -2.98 0.90
CA THR A 13 -1.49 -1.73 0.30
C THR A 13 -2.06 -0.81 1.37
N LEU A 14 -2.92 -1.34 2.25
CA LEU A 14 -3.53 -0.57 3.34
C LEU A 14 -2.47 0.00 4.30
N LEU A 15 -1.49 -0.82 4.70
CA LEU A 15 -0.40 -0.40 5.58
C LEU A 15 0.46 0.68 4.93
N SER A 16 0.81 0.51 3.65
CA SER A 16 1.60 1.49 2.89
C SER A 16 0.87 2.81 2.76
N PHE A 17 -0.45 2.75 2.52
CA PHE A 17 -1.32 3.92 2.44
C PHE A 17 -1.37 4.66 3.77
N ALA A 18 -1.59 3.93 4.87
CA ALA A 18 -1.62 4.51 6.21
C ALA A 18 -0.28 5.16 6.58
N LEU A 19 0.85 4.50 6.29
CA LEU A 19 2.19 5.01 6.56
C LEU A 19 2.46 6.31 5.77
N PHE A 20 2.20 6.29 4.46
CA PHE A 20 2.41 7.45 3.59
C PHE A 20 1.58 8.65 4.05
N PHE A 21 0.28 8.45 4.28
CA PHE A 21 -0.62 9.51 4.72
C PHE A 21 -0.28 10.02 6.12
N ALA A 22 0.07 9.13 7.07
CA ALA A 22 0.48 9.56 8.41
C ALA A 22 1.74 10.44 8.34
N CYS A 23 2.79 10.00 7.63
CA CYS A 23 4.03 10.76 7.53
C CYS A 23 3.84 12.13 6.87
N ILE A 24 3.09 12.21 5.77
CA ILE A 24 2.89 13.48 5.07
C ILE A 24 2.02 14.45 5.89
N ASN A 25 0.98 13.95 6.56
CA ASN A 25 0.11 14.78 7.39
C ASN A 25 0.87 15.29 8.62
N ILE A 26 1.67 14.44 9.28
CA ILE A 26 2.48 14.89 10.42
C ILE A 26 3.51 15.92 9.97
N TYR A 27 4.17 15.71 8.82
CA TYR A 27 5.10 16.71 8.28
C TYR A 27 4.43 18.06 8.03
N ILE A 28 3.29 18.08 7.33
CA ILE A 28 2.56 19.31 7.03
C ILE A 28 2.05 19.97 8.31
N LEU A 29 1.47 19.18 9.24
CA LEU A 29 0.92 19.69 10.49
C LEU A 29 2.02 20.30 11.37
N THR A 30 3.15 19.60 11.54
CA THR A 30 4.26 20.09 12.36
C THR A 30 4.90 21.34 11.77
N LEU A 31 5.01 21.44 10.45
CA LEU A 31 5.53 22.62 9.76
C LEU A 31 4.56 23.81 9.85
N TRP A 32 3.25 23.55 9.78
CA TRP A 32 2.23 24.59 9.93
C TRP A 32 2.09 25.10 11.37
N LEU A 33 2.30 24.23 12.36
CA LEU A 33 2.31 24.60 13.79
C LEU A 33 3.65 25.17 14.27
N ASP A 34 4.67 25.25 13.40
CA ASP A 34 6.06 25.58 13.74
C ASP A 34 6.57 24.76 14.94
N HIS A 35 6.16 23.49 14.99
CA HIS A 35 6.39 22.60 16.12
C HIS A 35 7.87 22.17 16.15
N PRO A 36 8.51 22.02 17.32
CA PRO A 36 9.91 21.58 17.42
C PRO A 36 10.21 20.17 16.87
N LEU A 37 9.15 19.41 16.51
CA LEU A 37 9.26 18.11 15.84
C LEU A 37 9.15 18.23 14.31
N ALA A 38 9.00 19.45 13.78
CA ALA A 38 9.11 19.75 12.36
C ALA A 38 10.54 19.41 11.92
N SER A 39 10.67 18.23 11.35
CA SER A 39 11.96 17.71 10.92
C SER A 39 11.82 17.15 9.52
N ASN A 40 12.84 17.41 8.69
CA ASN A 40 12.97 16.84 7.36
C ASN A 40 13.05 15.30 7.40
N LEU A 41 13.26 14.69 8.58
CA LEU A 41 13.17 13.23 8.77
C LEU A 41 11.80 12.66 8.35
N TRP A 42 10.71 13.43 8.49
CA TRP A 42 9.40 12.97 8.03
C TRP A 42 9.32 12.80 6.51
N LEU A 43 10.09 13.57 5.73
CA LEU A 43 10.17 13.41 4.27
C LEU A 43 10.73 12.04 3.88
N ILE A 44 11.66 11.49 4.67
CA ILE A 44 12.17 10.13 4.44
C ILE A 44 11.03 9.12 4.60
N GLY A 45 10.20 9.28 5.63
CA GLY A 45 9.00 8.47 5.83
C GLY A 45 8.00 8.58 4.66
N VAL A 46 7.81 9.79 4.12
CA VAL A 46 6.98 10.03 2.94
C VAL A 46 7.54 9.31 1.71
N VAL A 47 8.84 9.40 1.43
CA VAL A 47 9.48 8.73 0.29
C VAL A 47 9.38 7.21 0.42
N ILE A 48 9.68 6.67 1.62
CA ILE A 48 9.57 5.22 1.88
C ILE A 48 8.12 4.75 1.71
N GLY A 49 7.16 5.47 2.30
CA GLY A 49 5.74 5.18 2.17
C GLY A 49 5.27 5.20 0.71
N PHE A 50 5.73 6.17 -0.07
CA PHE A 50 5.41 6.27 -1.49
C PHE A 50 5.94 5.06 -2.29
N ILE A 51 7.21 4.68 -2.09
CA ILE A 51 7.81 3.51 -2.73
C ILE A 51 7.04 2.23 -2.35
N LEU A 52 6.71 2.06 -1.07
CA LEU A 52 5.93 0.92 -0.58
C LEU A 52 4.54 0.84 -1.22
N LEU A 53 3.91 2.00 -1.44
CA LEU A 53 2.58 2.11 -2.03
C LEU A 53 2.61 1.70 -3.51
N VAL A 54 3.60 2.20 -4.26
CA VAL A 54 3.84 1.77 -5.66
C VAL A 54 4.13 0.26 -5.74
N TYR A 55 4.96 -0.26 -4.84
CA TYR A 55 5.26 -1.68 -4.77
C TYR A 55 4.02 -2.52 -4.47
N SER A 56 3.19 -2.09 -3.52
CA SER A 56 1.95 -2.79 -3.16
C SER A 56 0.96 -2.81 -4.32
N ILE A 57 0.82 -1.71 -5.07
CA ILE A 57 0.00 -1.68 -6.30
C ILE A 57 0.52 -2.69 -7.32
N ARG A 58 1.85 -2.78 -7.51
CA ARG A 58 2.46 -3.75 -8.42
C ARG A 58 2.14 -5.19 -8.01
N MET A 59 2.21 -5.50 -6.73
CA MET A 59 1.85 -6.83 -6.20
C MET A 59 0.38 -7.17 -6.43
N VAL A 60 -0.53 -6.22 -6.20
CA VAL A 60 -1.96 -6.42 -6.50
C VAL A 60 -2.18 -6.74 -7.99
N ARG A 61 -1.50 -6.02 -8.89
CA ARG A 61 -1.61 -6.27 -10.34
C ARG A 61 -1.10 -7.65 -10.74
N ILE A 62 -0.02 -8.13 -10.13
CA ILE A 62 0.51 -9.48 -10.38
C ILE A 62 -0.48 -10.53 -9.90
N HIS A 63 -0.99 -10.38 -8.68
CA HIS A 63 -1.95 -11.31 -8.10
C HIS A 63 -3.26 -11.39 -8.91
N GLN A 64 -3.74 -10.25 -9.40
CA GLN A 64 -4.89 -10.22 -10.31
C GLN A 64 -4.62 -10.98 -11.62
N ARG A 65 -3.42 -10.89 -12.19
CA ARG A 65 -3.05 -11.63 -13.40
C ARG A 65 -3.00 -13.14 -13.16
N GLU A 66 -2.45 -13.56 -12.02
CA GLU A 66 -2.41 -14.97 -11.61
C GLU A 66 -3.82 -15.56 -11.49
N MET A 67 -4.73 -14.86 -10.80
CA MET A 67 -6.12 -15.29 -10.66
C MET A 67 -6.86 -15.41 -12.00
N ILE A 68 -6.58 -14.51 -12.96
CA ILE A 68 -7.20 -14.58 -14.29
C ILE A 68 -6.65 -15.78 -15.07
N ALA A 69 -5.35 -16.04 -14.99
CA ALA A 69 -4.72 -17.18 -15.66
C ALA A 69 -5.23 -18.52 -15.10
N GLU A 70 -5.34 -18.66 -13.77
CA GLU A 70 -5.94 -19.84 -13.14
C GLU A 70 -7.39 -20.05 -13.58
N LYS A 71 -8.18 -18.97 -13.61
CA LYS A 71 -9.57 -19.04 -14.04
C LYS A 71 -9.70 -19.52 -15.48
N GLN A 72 -8.83 -19.05 -16.38
CA GLN A 72 -8.81 -19.48 -17.78
C GLN A 72 -8.40 -20.95 -17.93
N ALA A 73 -7.33 -21.38 -17.26
CA ALA A 73 -6.88 -22.77 -17.28
C ALA A 73 -7.96 -23.75 -16.77
N ASN A 74 -8.71 -23.36 -15.73
CA ASN A 74 -9.80 -24.19 -15.20
C ASN A 74 -11.06 -24.18 -16.09
N SER A 75 -11.24 -23.16 -16.94
CA SER A 75 -12.37 -23.06 -17.88
C SER A 75 -12.17 -23.94 -19.11
N GLU A 76 -10.92 -24.17 -19.53
CA GLU A 76 -10.58 -25.02 -20.69
C GLU A 76 -10.57 -26.53 -20.35
N GLN A 77 -10.71 -26.90 -19.07
CA GLN A 77 -10.77 -28.29 -18.61
C GLN A 77 -12.22 -28.85 -18.50
N ILE A 78 -13.25 -28.05 -18.81
CA ILE A 78 -14.67 -28.44 -18.82
C ILE A 78 -15.19 -28.42 -20.26
#